data_AF-A0A0F9JXE5-F1
#
_entry.id   AF-A0A0F9JXE5-F1
#
_cell.length_a   1.000
_cell.length_b   1.000
_cell.length_c   1.000
_cell.angle_alpha   90.00
_cell.angle_beta   90.00
_cell.angle_gamma   90.00
#
_symmetry.space_group_name_H-M   'P 1'
#
loop_
_entity.id
_entity.type
_entity.pdbx_description
1 polymer ?
#
loop_
_entity_poly.entity_id
_entity_poly.type
_entity_poly.pdbx_seq_one_letter_code
_entity_poly.pdbx_strand_id
1 'polypeptide(L)' 'MSKQFKCPGCGEEVNEYPALSRKDNKNEICSKCGVREAISIFKDYNKST' A
#
# COMPACT_ATOMS: atom_id res chain seq x y z
N MET A 1 -1.21 2.23 18.32
CA MET A 1 0.27 2.27 18.39
C MET A 1 0.79 2.30 16.96
N SER A 2 1.47 3.37 16.56
CA SER A 2 2.16 3.48 15.26
C SER A 2 3.47 2.69 15.29
N LYS A 3 3.82 2.00 14.21
CA LYS A 3 5.04 1.17 14.08
C LYS A 3 6.02 1.91 13.17
N GLN A 4 7.27 2.03 13.61
CA GLN A 4 8.33 2.52 12.73
C GLN A 4 8.86 1.35 11.89
N PHE A 5 8.75 1.44 10.57
CA PHE A 5 9.25 0.42 9.65
C PHE A 5 9.62 1.02 8.30
N LYS A 6 10.48 0.31 7.55
CA LYS A 6 10.81 0.65 6.18
C LYS A 6 9.80 0.01 5.24
N CYS A 7 9.05 0.83 4.50
CA CYS A 7 8.06 0.32 3.55
C CYS A 7 8.75 -0.44 2.41
N PRO A 8 8.43 -1.72 2.15
CA PRO A 8 9.04 -2.47 1.05
C PRO A 8 8.58 -1.96 -0.33
N GLY A 9 7.47 -1.21 -0.40
CA GLY A 9 6.94 -0.67 -1.65
C GLY A 9 7.58 0.65 -2.11
N CYS A 10 8.05 1.50 -1.20
CA CYS A 10 8.70 2.78 -1.56
C CYS A 10 10.11 2.98 -0.97
N GLY A 11 10.52 2.14 -0.02
CA GLY A 11 11.82 2.24 0.65
C GLY A 11 11.91 3.34 1.70
N GLU A 12 10.84 4.13 1.93
CA GLU A 12 10.81 5.17 2.96
C GLU A 12 10.61 4.56 4.35
N GLU A 13 11.27 5.16 5.34
CA GLU A 13 11.00 4.89 6.76
C GLU A 13 9.77 5.67 7.19
N VAL A 14 8.75 4.96 7.67
CA VAL A 14 7.49 5.55 8.10
C VAL A 14 7.22 5.18 9.55
N ASN A 15 6.57 6.07 10.29
CA ASN A 15 6.12 5.83 11.65
C ASN A 15 4.60 5.91 11.72
N GLU A 16 3.94 4.87 11.21
CA GLU A 16 2.49 4.79 11.07
C GLU A 16 2.02 3.35 11.27
N TYR A 17 0.72 3.11 11.28
CA TYR A 17 0.23 1.73 11.28
C TYR A 17 0.36 1.17 9.85
N PRO A 18 1.03 0.02 9.65
CA PRO A 18 1.19 -0.56 8.33
C PRO A 18 -0.18 -0.93 7.73
N ALA A 19 -0.36 -0.61 6.45
CA ALA A 19 -1.45 -1.09 5.63
C ALA A 19 -1.07 -2.44 5.00
N LEU A 20 -2.04 -3.30 4.75
CA LEU A 20 -1.81 -4.55 4.04
C LEU A 20 -1.84 -4.29 2.52
N SER A 21 -0.87 -4.82 1.78
CA SER A 21 -0.83 -4.70 0.31
C SER A 21 -2.05 -5.37 -0.31
N ARG A 22 -2.70 -4.67 -1.25
CA ARG A 22 -3.87 -5.16 -1.99
C ARG A 22 -3.50 -6.13 -3.11
N LYS A 23 -2.22 -6.21 -3.47
CA LYS A 23 -1.71 -7.15 -4.47
C LYS A 23 -1.56 -8.55 -3.89
N ASP A 24 -0.92 -8.64 -2.72
CA ASP A 24 -0.49 -9.91 -2.14
C ASP A 24 -1.21 -10.30 -0.84
N ASN A 25 -1.95 -9.37 -0.20
CA ASN A 25 -2.61 -9.55 1.10
C ASN A 25 -1.70 -10.12 2.22
N LYS A 26 -0.38 -9.94 2.09
CA LYS A 26 0.63 -10.48 3.02
C LYS A 26 1.64 -9.43 3.46
N ASN A 27 2.07 -8.58 2.52
CA ASN A 27 3.11 -7.59 2.76
C ASN A 27 2.53 -6.35 3.47
N GLU A 28 3.14 -5.96 4.58
CA GLU A 28 2.90 -4.68 5.26
C GLU A 28 3.58 -3.54 4.47
N ILE A 29 2.81 -2.52 4.11
CA ILE A 29 3.25 -1.34 3.35
C ILE A 29 2.77 -0.06 4.04
N CYS A 30 3.34 1.09 3.68
CA CYS A 30 2.83 2.37 4.19
C CYS A 30 1.47 2.71 3.58
N SER A 31 0.70 3.57 4.26
CA SER A 31 -0.62 4.01 3.79
C SER A 31 -0.56 4.65 2.40
N LYS A 32 0.51 5.39 2.09
CA LYS A 32 0.71 6.00 0.76
C LYS A 32 0.78 4.94 -0.34
N CYS A 33 1.54 3.87 -0.13
CA CYS A 33 1.62 2.77 -1.09
C CYS A 33 0.28 2.04 -1.19
N GLY A 34 -0.41 1.79 -0.07
CA GLY A 34 -1.72 1.14 -0.07
C GLY A 34 -2.78 1.93 -0.86
N VAL A 35 -2.78 3.26 -0.76
CA VAL A 35 -3.66 4.13 -1.57
C VAL A 35 -3.31 4.06 -3.06
N ARG A 36 -2.02 4.06 -3.42
CA ARG A 36 -1.61 3.91 -4.83
C ARG A 36 -2.06 2.59 -5.43
N GLU A 37 -1.94 1.49 -4.68
CA GLU A 37 -2.43 0.18 -5.12
C GLU A 37 -3.94 0.19 -5.31
N ALA A 38 -4.69 0.75 -4.36
CA ALA A 38 -6.14 0.87 -4.46
C ALA A 38 -6.57 1.65 -5.71
N ILE A 39 -5.93 2.80 -5.98
CA ILE A 39 -6.22 3.63 -7.16
C ILE A 39 -5.84 2.89 -8.45
N SER A 40 -4.73 2.17 -8.48
CA SER A 40 -4.34 1.39 -9.68
C SER A 40 -5.39 0.34 -10.00
N ILE A 41 -5.76 -0.50 -9.03
CA ILE A 41 -6.78 -1.54 -9.21
C ILE A 41 -8.11 -0.93 -9.64
N PHE A 42 -8.52 0.18 -9.03
CA PHE A 42 -9.73 0.89 -9.42
C PHE A 42 -9.66 1.37 -10.88
N LYS A 43 -8.55 1.98 -11.30
CA LYS A 43 -8.36 2.42 -12.69
C LYS A 43 -8.39 1.24 -13.67
N ASP A 44 -7.74 0.14 -13.32
CA ASP A 44 -7.69 -1.05 -14.17
C ASP A 44 -9.08 -1.67 -14.33
N TYR A 45 -9.87 -1.75 -13.26
CA TYR A 45 -11.27 -2.18 -13.31
C TYR A 45 -12.15 -1.30 -14.21
N ASN A 46 -11.97 0.01 -14.17
CA ASN A 46 -12.76 0.97 -14.98
C ASN A 46 -12.29 1.07 -16.44
N LYS A 47 -11.11 0.54 -16.79
CA LYS A 47 -10.66 0.46 -18.19
C LYS A 47 -11.19 -0.75 -18.95
N SER A 48 -11.72 -1.73 -18.22
CA SER A 48 -12.30 -2.97 -18.78
C SER A 48 -13.80 -2.87 -19.11
N THR A 49 -14.41 -1.70 -18.89
CA THR A 49 -15.75 -1.31 -19.37
C THR A 49 -15.63 -0.35 -20.54
#